data_AF-A0A7X0FNV7-F1
#
_entry.id   AF-A0A7X0FNV7-F1
#
_cell.length_a   1.000
_cell.length_b   1.000
_cell.length_c   1.000
_cell.angle_alpha   90.00
_cell.angle_beta   90.00
_cell.angle_gamma   90.00
#
_symmetry.space_group_name_H-M   'P 1'
#
loop_
_entity.id
_entity.type
_entity.pdbx_description
1 polymer ?
#
loop_
_entity_poly.entity_id
_entity_poly.type
_entity_poly.pdbx_seq_one_letter_code
_entity_poly.pdbx_strand_id
1 'polypeptide(L)' 'MSDGGDGGGPPEERKPDAASWGAGIAIGVGAGVAIGVALGNLPLGIAIGAGIGIPMAIALSEGKRRRGSGGS' A
#
# COMPACT_ATOMS: atom_id res chain seq x y z
N MET A 1 -25.42 13.82 40.03
CA MET A 1 -24.03 14.22 39.68
C MET A 1 -23.12 13.31 40.49
N SER A 2 -22.31 12.42 39.94
CA SER A 2 -21.54 12.44 38.67
C SER A 2 -21.68 11.05 38.02
N ASP A 3 -22.14 10.88 36.78
CA ASP A 3 -21.58 11.27 35.47
C ASP A 3 -20.06 11.08 35.33
N GLY A 4 -19.66 10.34 34.29
CA GLY A 4 -18.26 10.17 33.91
C GLY A 4 -17.86 8.73 33.65
N GLY A 5 -18.60 8.03 32.80
CA GLY A 5 -18.05 6.89 32.09
C GLY A 5 -17.09 7.39 31.01
N ASP A 6 -15.79 7.38 31.28
CA ASP A 6 -14.77 7.64 30.27
C ASP A 6 -14.04 6.34 29.94
N GLY A 7 -14.61 5.63 28.96
CA GLY A 7 -14.01 4.47 28.30
C GLY A 7 -12.80 4.86 27.46
N GLY A 8 -11.72 5.25 28.11
CA GLY A 8 -10.42 5.47 27.48
C GLY A 8 -9.76 4.14 27.10
N GLY A 9 -10.25 3.50 26.04
CA GLY A 9 -9.52 2.41 25.38
C GLY A 9 -8.17 2.92 24.86
N PRO A 10 -7.13 2.05 24.80
CA PRO A 10 -5.82 2.45 24.34
C PRO A 10 -5.90 3.02 22.91
N PRO A 11 -5.02 3.98 22.55
CA PRO A 11 -5.00 4.57 21.22
C PRO A 11 -4.89 3.44 20.20
N GLU A 12 -5.93 3.29 19.37
CA GLU A 12 -5.97 2.35 18.26
C GLU A 12 -4.75 2.63 17.37
N GLU A 13 -3.75 1.76 17.52
CA GLU A 13 -2.52 1.76 16.75
C GLU A 13 -2.94 1.62 15.29
N ARG A 14 -3.02 2.75 14.57
CA ARG A 14 -3.30 2.77 13.13
C ARG A 14 -2.18 2.02 12.43
N LYS A 15 -2.37 0.71 12.30
CA LYS A 15 -1.48 -0.17 11.55
C LYS A 15 -1.35 0.47 10.17
N PRO A 16 -0.12 0.76 9.69
CA PRO A 16 0.06 1.24 8.34
C PRO A 16 -0.68 0.26 7.43
N ASP A 17 -1.64 0.76 6.66
CA ASP A 17 -2.61 -0.08 5.96
C ASP A 17 -1.83 -1.04 5.07
N ALA A 18 -1.66 -2.29 5.51
CA ALA A 18 -0.94 -3.32 4.76
C ALA A 18 -1.57 -3.51 3.37
N ALA A 19 -2.86 -3.19 3.24
CA ALA A 19 -3.58 -3.11 1.99
C ALA A 19 -3.01 -2.06 1.01
N SER A 20 -2.57 -0.90 1.50
CA SER A 20 -1.99 0.18 0.66
C SER A 20 -0.62 -0.20 0.12
N TRP A 21 0.22 -0.83 0.96
CA TRP A 21 1.51 -1.38 0.54
C TRP A 21 1.34 -2.59 -0.40
N GLY A 22 0.44 -3.51 -0.06
CA GLY A 22 0.16 -4.72 -0.84
C GLY A 22 -0.35 -4.40 -2.25
N ALA A 23 -1.20 -3.38 -2.40
CA ALA A 23 -1.71 -2.96 -3.70
C ALA A 23 -0.58 -2.44 -4.62
N GLY A 24 0.34 -1.62 -4.09
CA GLY A 24 1.47 -1.11 -4.87
C GLY A 24 2.42 -2.21 -5.35
N ILE A 25 2.73 -3.16 -4.47
CA ILE A 25 3.57 -4.32 -4.81
C ILE A 25 2.85 -5.22 -5.83
N ALA A 26 1.57 -5.51 -5.64
CA ALA A 26 0.80 -6.36 -6.56
C ALA A 26 0.72 -5.77 -7.97
N ILE A 27 0.51 -4.45 -8.09
CA ILE A 27 0.49 -3.76 -9.38
C ILE A 27 1.88 -3.75 -10.02
N GLY A 28 2.92 -3.39 -9.26
CA GLY A 28 4.29 -3.32 -9.76
C GLY A 28 4.84 -4.67 -10.22
N VAL A 29 4.66 -5.71 -9.41
CA VAL A 29 5.10 -7.08 -9.72
C VAL A 29 4.25 -7.67 -10.84
N GLY A 30 2.93 -7.53 -10.79
CA GLY A 30 2.03 -8.05 -11.82
C GLY A 30 2.31 -7.46 -13.21
N ALA A 31 2.47 -6.13 -13.28
CA ALA A 31 2.82 -5.44 -14.53
C ALA A 31 4.24 -5.78 -14.99
N GLY A 32 5.22 -5.82 -14.07
CA GLY A 32 6.61 -6.17 -14.40
C GLY A 32 6.77 -7.59 -14.94
N VAL A 33 6.07 -8.56 -14.35
CA VAL A 33 6.07 -9.95 -14.84
C VAL A 33 5.43 -10.05 -16.22
N ALA A 34 4.30 -9.37 -16.47
CA ALA A 34 3.67 -9.35 -17.79
C ALA A 34 4.61 -8.77 -18.86
N ILE A 35 5.31 -7.69 -18.55
CA ILE A 35 6.31 -7.07 -19.43
C ILE A 35 7.50 -8.01 -19.65
N GLY A 36 8.01 -8.66 -18.59
CA GLY A 36 9.11 -9.62 -18.69
C GLY A 36 8.78 -10.84 -19.56
N VAL A 37 7.55 -11.34 -19.45
CA VAL A 37 7.05 -12.43 -20.29
C VAL A 37 6.93 -11.98 -21.74
N ALA A 38 6.41 -10.78 -22.00
CA ALA A 38 6.31 -10.23 -23.36
C ALA A 38 7.68 -10.02 -24.03
N LEU A 39 8.69 -9.64 -23.25
CA LEU A 39 10.08 -9.45 -23.70
C LEU A 39 10.88 -10.77 -23.79
N GLY A 40 10.31 -11.90 -23.34
CA GLY A 40 11.04 -13.16 -23.21
C GLY A 40 12.17 -13.13 -22.17
N ASN A 41 12.20 -12.12 -21.29
CA ASN A 41 13.22 -11.92 -20.28
C ASN A 41 12.58 -11.58 -18.93
N LEU A 42 12.16 -12.63 -18.22
CA LEU A 42 11.59 -12.57 -16.88
C LEU A 42 12.49 -11.82 -15.86
N PRO A 43 13.81 -12.08 -15.77
CA PRO A 43 14.69 -11.32 -14.89
C PRO A 43 14.60 -9.80 -15.11
N LEU A 44 14.57 -9.38 -16.38
CA LEU A 44 14.44 -7.96 -16.73
C LEU A 44 13.07 -7.41 -16.35
N GLY A 45 11.98 -8.15 -16.59
CA GLY A 45 10.64 -7.73 -16.19
C GLY A 45 10.47 -7.57 -14.68
N ILE A 46 11.07 -8.46 -13.88
CA ILE A 46 11.08 -8.35 -12.42
C ILE A 46 11.91 -7.15 -11.98
N ALA A 47 13.08 -6.91 -12.59
CA ALA A 47 13.91 -5.75 -12.27
C ALA A 47 13.19 -4.42 -12.55
N ILE A 48 12.51 -4.31 -13.70
CA ILE A 48 11.72 -3.14 -14.07
C ILE A 48 10.50 -3.00 -13.15
N GLY A 49 9.77 -4.10 -12.92
CA GLY A 49 8.59 -4.14 -12.05
C GLY A 49 8.89 -3.76 -10.61
N ALA A 50 10.01 -4.23 -10.05
CA ALA A 50 10.47 -3.84 -8.73
C ALA A 50 10.98 -2.39 -8.71
N GLY A 51 11.74 -1.98 -9.73
CA GLY A 51 12.27 -0.63 -9.85
C GLY A 51 11.20 0.47 -9.94
N ILE A 52 10.05 0.18 -10.55
CA ILE A 52 8.91 1.10 -10.65
C ILE A 52 7.90 0.86 -9.52
N GLY A 53 7.62 -0.40 -9.19
CA GLY A 53 6.60 -0.81 -8.25
C GLY A 53 6.88 -0.41 -6.80
N ILE A 54 8.14 -0.52 -6.34
CA ILE A 54 8.53 -0.17 -4.98
C ILE A 54 8.37 1.35 -4.70
N PRO A 55 8.94 2.27 -5.50
CA PRO A 55 8.74 3.70 -5.26
C PRO A 55 7.27 4.12 -5.43
N MET A 56 6.53 3.48 -6.34
CA MET A 56 5.10 3.72 -6.48
C MET A 56 4.32 3.23 -5.25
N ALA A 57 4.63 2.05 -4.69
CA ALA A 57 4.03 1.57 -3.45
C ALA A 57 4.29 2.51 -2.27
N ILE A 58 5.51 3.02 -2.15
CA ILE A 58 5.89 4.01 -1.13
C ILE A 58 5.09 5.32 -1.33
N ALA A 59 5.01 5.82 -2.56
CA ALA A 59 4.25 7.03 -2.89
C ALA A 59 2.75 6.88 -2.65
N LEU A 60 2.14 5.74 -3.00
CA LEU A 60 0.72 5.47 -2.75
C LEU A 60 0.44 5.28 -1.25
N SER A 61 1.35 4.67 -0.50
CA SER A 61 1.22 4.56 0.95
C SER A 61 1.20 5.94 1.62
N GLU A 62 2.01 6.88 1.15
CA GLU A 62 2.02 8.25 1.69
C GLU A 62 0.80 9.06 1.21
N GLY A 63 0.39 8.89 -0.06
CA GLY A 63 -0.76 9.57 -0.64
C GLY A 63 -2.11 9.14 -0.06
N LYS A 64 -2.27 7.87 0.35
CA LYS A 64 -3.50 7.39 1.00
C LYS A 64 -3.75 8.08 2.35
N ARG A 65 -2.72 8.63 3.02
CA ARG A 65 -2.87 9.42 4.26
C ARG A 65 -3.67 10.72 4.09
N ARG A 66 -3.98 11.13 2.85
CA ARG A 66 -4.83 12.29 2.52
C ARG A 66 -6.20 11.92 1.93
N ARG A 67 -6.46 10.63 1.67
CA ARG A 67 -7.66 10.15 0.95
C ARG A 67 -8.26 8.93 1.65
N GLY A 68 -8.39 9.01 2.97
CA GLY A 68 -9.04 8.01 3.83
C GLY A 68 -9.93 8.63 4.91
N SER A 69 -10.26 9.92 4.78
CA SER A 69 -11.34 10.59 5.53
C SER A 69 -12.37 11.04 4.51
N GLY A 70 -13.44 10.25 4.38
CA GLY A 70 -14.48 10.44 3.37
C GLY A 70 -15.06 9.10 2.94
N GLY A 71 -15.79 8.44 3.85
CA GLY A 71 -16.50 7.21 3.54
C GLY A 71 -16.98 6.49 4.79
N SER A 72 -18.21 6.83 5.19
CA SER A 72 -19.09 6.16 6.18
C SER A 72 -18.84 6.46 7.65
#